data_AF-A0A246RP43-F1
#
_entry.id   AF-A0A246RP43-F1
#
_cell.length_a   1.000
_cell.length_b   1.000
_cell.length_c   1.000
_cell.angle_alpha   90.00
_cell.angle_beta   90.00
_cell.angle_gamma   90.00
#
_symmetry.space_group_name_H-M   'P 1'
#
loop_
_entity.id
_entity.type
_entity.pdbx_description
1 polymer ?
#
loop_
_entity_poly.entity_id
_entity_poly.type
_entity_poly.pdbx_seq_one_letter_code
_entity_poly.pdbx_strand_id
1 'polypeptide(L)'
;MAGWEVSLTDEVDDWFERLAKEDPDSANQVAAAIDLLVEHGPALGRPLVDRIKGSDYKNMKELRPGSSGSSEVRILFAFDPQREAILLVAGDKAGNWKGWYETSILEADQRFTEHLKGLKGQR
;
A
#
# COMPACT_ATOMS: atom_id res chain seq x y z
N MET A 1 7.36 18.16 13.97
CA MET A 1 6.47 18.27 12.80
C MET A 1 5.54 17.07 12.84
N ALA A 2 4.23 17.25 12.63
CA ALA A 2 3.32 16.11 12.56
C ALA A 2 3.47 15.45 11.17
N GLY A 3 3.79 14.16 11.13
CA GLY A 3 3.86 13.36 9.91
C GLY A 3 2.48 13.17 9.26
N TRP A 4 2.43 12.38 8.20
CA TRP A 4 1.20 11.87 7.61
C TRP A 4 0.73 10.63 8.37
N GLU A 5 -0.59 10.47 8.49
CA GLU A 5 -1.16 9.23 9.03
C GLU A 5 -1.16 8.15 7.95
N VAL A 6 -0.84 6.92 8.34
CA VAL A 6 -0.89 5.74 7.49
C VAL A 6 -1.74 4.69 8.19
N SER A 7 -2.80 4.25 7.54
CA SER A 7 -3.65 3.14 8.00
C SER A 7 -3.54 1.96 7.05
N LEU A 8 -3.67 0.77 7.61
CA LEU A 8 -3.70 -0.49 6.91
C LEU A 8 -5.14 -1.00 6.92
N THR A 9 -5.61 -1.59 5.82
CA THR A 9 -6.80 -2.44 5.93
C THR A 9 -6.44 -3.72 6.68
N ASP A 10 -7.45 -4.36 7.28
CA ASP A 10 -7.27 -5.62 8.04
C ASP A 10 -6.48 -6.66 7.24
N GLU A 11 -6.72 -6.77 5.93
CA GLU A 11 -6.02 -7.74 5.09
C GLU A 11 -4.54 -7.40 4.87
N VAL A 12 -4.18 -6.11 4.86
CA VAL A 12 -2.78 -5.69 4.77
C VAL A 12 -2.08 -5.90 6.11
N ASP A 13 -2.77 -5.66 7.22
CA ASP A 13 -2.26 -5.92 8.57
C ASP A 13 -1.99 -7.41 8.79
N ASP A 14 -2.98 -8.27 8.51
CA ASP A 14 -2.85 -9.73 8.57
C ASP A 14 -1.73 -10.26 7.65
N TRP A 15 -1.59 -9.67 6.46
CA TRP A 15 -0.49 -10.02 5.55
C TRP A 15 0.86 -9.61 6.13
N PHE A 16 0.97 -8.41 6.70
CA PHE A 16 2.21 -7.90 7.27
C PHE A 16 2.64 -8.70 8.50
N GLU A 17 1.70 -9.09 9.36
CA GLU A 17 1.99 -9.97 10.50
C GLU A 17 2.54 -11.34 10.06
N ARG A 18 1.99 -11.92 8.99
CA ARG A 18 2.50 -13.18 8.44
C ARG A 18 3.87 -13.00 7.84
N LEU A 19 4.08 -11.92 7.07
CA LEU A 19 5.39 -11.60 6.52
C LEU A 19 6.45 -11.46 7.62
N ALA A 20 6.13 -10.79 8.73
CA ALA A 20 7.05 -10.64 9.85
C ALA A 20 7.43 -11.97 10.52
N LYS A 21 6.57 -12.99 10.44
CA LYS A 21 6.85 -14.34 10.96
C LYS A 21 7.65 -15.19 9.96
N GLU A 22 7.38 -15.05 8.67
CA GLU A 22 7.92 -15.90 7.61
C GLU A 22 9.22 -15.35 6.98
N ASP A 23 9.31 -14.03 6.78
CA ASP A 23 10.45 -13.30 6.21
C ASP A 23 10.62 -11.95 6.94
N PRO A 24 11.23 -11.96 8.14
CA PRO A 24 11.44 -10.75 8.94
C PRO A 24 12.26 -9.68 8.22
N ASP A 25 13.19 -10.06 7.34
CA ASP A 25 14.04 -9.12 6.61
C ASP A 25 13.22 -8.32 5.60
N SER A 26 12.32 -8.96 4.85
CA SER A 26 11.38 -8.23 3.96
C SER A 26 10.38 -7.41 4.76
N ALA A 27 9.90 -7.90 5.91
CA ALA A 27 9.01 -7.13 6.78
C ALA A 27 9.67 -5.84 7.30
N ASN A 28 10.95 -5.90 7.68
CA ASN A 28 11.71 -4.71 8.09
C ASN A 28 11.81 -3.67 6.96
N GLN A 29 11.96 -4.12 5.71
CA GLN A 29 12.01 -3.22 4.56
C GLN A 29 10.66 -2.59 4.24
N VAL A 30 9.56 -3.33 4.43
CA VAL A 30 8.20 -2.80 4.37
C VAL A 30 7.97 -1.73 5.43
N ALA A 31 8.33 -2.01 6.69
CA ALA A 31 8.21 -1.05 7.79
C ALA A 31 8.98 0.24 7.50
N ALA A 32 10.23 0.13 7.05
CA ALA A 32 11.04 1.29 6.67
C ALA A 32 10.42 2.11 5.52
N ALA A 33 9.78 1.45 4.56
CA ALA A 33 9.08 2.15 3.47
C ALA A 33 7.82 2.86 3.96
N ILE A 34 7.09 2.29 4.93
CA ILE A 34 5.94 2.92 5.59
C ILE A 34 6.40 4.13 6.42
N ASP A 35 7.49 4.03 7.16
CA ASP A 35 8.06 5.16 7.92
C ASP A 35 8.39 6.35 7.00
N LEU A 36 8.99 6.07 5.84
CA LEU A 36 9.26 7.11 4.84
C LEU A 36 7.97 7.71 4.27
N LEU A 37 6.90 6.92 4.14
CA LEU A 37 5.59 7.38 3.71
C LEU A 37 4.93 8.28 4.77
N VAL A 38 5.05 7.94 6.05
CA VAL A 38 4.64 8.78 7.19
C VAL A 38 5.38 10.13 7.15
N GLU A 39 6.70 10.11 6.93
CA GLU A 39 7.52 11.31 6.95
C GLU A 39 7.24 12.23 5.76
N HIS A 40 7.18 11.68 4.55
CA HIS A 40 7.17 12.47 3.31
C HIS A 40 5.78 12.59 2.67
N GLY A 41 4.86 11.66 2.97
CA GLY A 41 3.52 11.62 2.41
C GLY A 41 3.51 11.70 0.88
N PRO A 42 2.69 12.57 0.26
CA PRO A 42 2.60 12.70 -1.20
C PRO A 42 3.89 13.10 -1.91
N ALA A 43 4.87 13.65 -1.18
CA ALA A 43 6.19 14.00 -1.74
C ALA A 43 7.09 12.78 -1.93
N LEU A 44 6.77 11.63 -1.32
CA LEU A 44 7.48 10.38 -1.55
C LEU A 44 7.28 9.91 -3.00
N GLY A 45 8.38 9.80 -3.73
CA GLY A 45 8.40 9.47 -5.15
C GLY A 45 9.23 8.24 -5.48
N ARG A 46 9.67 8.13 -6.74
CA ARG A 46 10.54 7.05 -7.19
C ARG A 46 11.89 7.09 -6.45
N PRO A 47 12.51 5.93 -6.15
CA PRO A 47 12.09 4.58 -6.56
C PRO A 47 11.05 3.92 -5.64
N LEU A 48 10.77 4.45 -4.45
CA LEU A 48 9.88 3.79 -3.48
C LEU A 48 8.40 3.85 -3.85
N VAL A 49 7.96 4.90 -4.54
CA VAL A 49 6.55 5.07 -4.91
C VAL A 49 6.38 5.23 -6.42
N ASP A 50 5.30 4.69 -6.96
CA ASP A 50 4.80 4.99 -8.30
C ASP A 50 3.30 5.22 -8.34
N ARG A 51 2.82 5.61 -9.53
CA ARG A 51 1.39 5.63 -9.83
C ARG A 51 0.96 4.30 -10.42
N ILE A 52 -0.22 3.85 -9.99
CA ILE A 52 -0.90 2.72 -10.63
C ILE A 52 -1.66 3.22 -11.86
N LYS A 53 -1.59 2.43 -12.93
CA LYS A 53 -2.40 2.62 -14.14
C LYS A 53 -3.52 1.60 -14.16
N GLY A 54 -4.69 1.98 -14.67
CA GLY A 54 -5.85 1.09 -14.80
C GLY A 54 -6.78 1.06 -13.58
N SER A 55 -6.46 1.81 -12.52
CA SER A 55 -7.38 2.05 -11.40
C SER A 55 -8.42 3.11 -11.77
N ASP A 56 -9.62 2.96 -11.23
CA ASP A 56 -10.70 3.96 -11.27
C ASP A 56 -10.32 5.25 -10.51
N TYR A 57 -9.34 5.17 -9.61
CA TYR A 57 -8.84 6.27 -8.80
C TYR A 57 -7.49 6.80 -9.32
N LYS A 58 -7.49 8.05 -9.79
CA LYS A 58 -6.28 8.71 -10.34
C LYS A 58 -5.14 8.90 -9.34
N ASN A 59 -5.44 8.85 -8.05
CA ASN A 59 -4.49 8.96 -6.95
C ASN A 59 -4.01 7.59 -6.43
N MET A 60 -4.40 6.48 -7.04
CA MET A 60 -3.91 5.15 -6.70
C MET A 60 -2.41 5.04 -6.99
N LYS A 61 -1.68 4.51 -6.01
CA LYS A 61 -0.21 4.42 -5.98
C LYS A 61 0.23 3.03 -5.58
N GLU A 62 1.48 2.73 -5.87
CA GLU A 62 2.17 1.55 -5.34
C GLU A 62 3.36 1.98 -4.49
N LEU A 63 3.49 1.35 -3.32
CA LEU A 63 4.71 1.34 -2.52
C LEU A 63 5.54 0.13 -2.93
N ARG A 64 6.85 0.36 -3.09
CA ARG A 64 7.84 -0.59 -3.56
C ARG A 64 8.97 -0.68 -2.54
N PRO A 65 8.71 -1.27 -1.36
CA PRO A 65 9.79 -1.60 -0.46
C PRO A 65 10.76 -2.53 -1.19
N GLY A 66 12.01 -2.55 -0.72
CA GLY A 66 12.89 -3.64 -1.10
C GLY A 66 12.37 -4.97 -0.51
N SER A 67 13.08 -6.03 -0.85
CA SER A 67 12.81 -7.38 -0.38
C SER A 67 14.11 -8.14 -0.16
N SER A 68 14.05 -9.21 0.63
CA SER A 68 15.14 -10.17 0.77
C SER A 68 14.98 -11.32 -0.26
N GLY A 69 16.10 -11.89 -0.72
CA GLY A 69 16.08 -13.03 -1.64
C GLY A 69 15.39 -12.73 -2.98
N SER A 70 14.36 -13.51 -3.31
CA SER A 70 13.62 -13.42 -4.58
C SER A 70 12.21 -12.86 -4.43
N SER A 71 11.81 -12.41 -3.24
CA SER A 71 10.50 -11.79 -3.05
C SER A 71 10.48 -10.43 -3.74
N GLU A 72 9.30 -9.96 -4.12
CA GLU A 72 9.10 -8.65 -4.70
C GLU A 72 7.81 -8.05 -4.18
N VAL A 73 7.92 -7.47 -2.99
CA VAL A 73 6.77 -6.94 -2.26
C VAL A 73 6.26 -5.67 -2.91
N ARG A 74 4.93 -5.57 -3.06
CA ARG A 74 4.23 -4.36 -3.50
C ARG A 74 2.97 -4.14 -2.71
N ILE A 75 2.70 -2.87 -2.43
CA ILE A 75 1.53 -2.47 -1.66
C ILE A 75 0.80 -1.38 -2.44
N LEU A 76 -0.47 -1.61 -2.80
CA LEU A 76 -1.32 -0.61 -3.42
C LEU A 76 -1.94 0.28 -2.35
N PHE A 77 -1.93 1.59 -2.56
CA PHE A 77 -2.40 2.55 -1.59
C PHE A 77 -2.91 3.84 -2.25
N ALA A 78 -3.68 4.63 -1.49
CA ALA A 78 -4.13 5.95 -1.93
C ALA A 78 -4.12 6.94 -0.76
N PHE A 79 -3.93 8.22 -1.07
CA PHE A 79 -4.16 9.30 -0.11
C PHE A 79 -5.63 9.71 -0.14
N ASP A 80 -6.26 9.75 1.02
CA ASP A 80 -7.65 10.16 1.16
C ASP A 80 -7.81 11.69 1.32
N PRO A 81 -9.05 12.23 1.34
CA PRO A 81 -9.30 13.66 1.54
C PRO A 81 -8.94 14.19 2.94
N GLN A 82 -8.74 13.33 3.94
CA GLN A 82 -8.38 13.71 5.32
C GLN A 82 -6.87 13.78 5.57
N ARG A 83 -6.07 13.58 4.51
CA ARG A 83 -4.60 13.55 4.56
C ARG A 83 -4.06 12.29 5.24
N GLU A 84 -4.71 11.16 4.99
CA GLU A 84 -4.26 9.85 5.42
C GLU A 84 -3.87 9.00 4.20
N ALA A 85 -2.81 8.19 4.31
CA ALA A 85 -2.50 7.16 3.33
C ALA A 85 -3.12 5.83 3.76
N ILE A 86 -3.94 5.23 2.90
CA ILE A 86 -4.59 3.95 3.19
C ILE A 86 -3.89 2.87 2.37
N LEU A 87 -3.24 1.91 3.02
CA LEU A 87 -2.66 0.73 2.39
C LEU A 87 -3.77 -0.32 2.18
N LEU A 88 -4.07 -0.63 0.92
CA LEU A 88 -5.30 -1.32 0.51
C LEU A 88 -5.09 -2.79 0.14
N VAL A 89 -3.96 -3.10 -0.50
CA VAL A 89 -3.64 -4.46 -0.97
C VAL A 89 -2.14 -4.66 -0.89
N ALA A 90 -1.68 -5.76 -0.32
CA ALA A 90 -0.27 -6.14 -0.29
C ALA A 90 -0.05 -7.55 -0.87
N GLY A 91 1.11 -7.77 -1.46
CA GLY A 91 1.46 -9.09 -1.99
C GLY A 91 2.93 -9.21 -2.38
N ASP A 92 3.41 -10.46 -2.40
CA ASP A 92 4.73 -10.84 -2.88
C ASP A 92 4.64 -11.32 -4.35
N LYS A 93 5.42 -10.70 -5.23
CA LYS A 93 5.35 -10.86 -6.69
C LYS A 93 6.35 -11.85 -7.29
N ALA A 94 6.85 -12.81 -6.52
CA ALA A 94 7.67 -13.88 -7.08
C ALA A 94 6.89 -14.72 -8.12
N GLY A 95 6.96 -14.36 -9.40
CA GLY A 95 6.64 -15.23 -10.55
C GLY A 95 5.30 -15.02 -11.31
N ASN A 96 4.36 -14.17 -10.87
CA ASN A 96 3.10 -13.92 -11.61
C ASN A 96 2.64 -12.46 -11.60
N TRP A 97 3.20 -11.67 -12.51
CA TRP A 97 3.04 -10.22 -12.55
C TRP A 97 1.72 -9.70 -13.10
N LYS A 98 1.22 -10.28 -14.20
CA LYS A 98 0.10 -9.69 -14.95
C LYS A 98 -1.24 -9.95 -14.25
N GLY A 99 -1.47 -11.19 -13.83
CA GLY A 99 -2.71 -11.57 -13.14
C GLY A 99 -2.87 -10.86 -11.81
N TRP A 100 -1.77 -10.70 -11.06
CA TRP A 100 -1.80 -10.00 -9.78
C TRP A 100 -2.27 -8.56 -9.92
N TYR A 101 -1.72 -7.77 -10.86
CA TYR A 101 -2.13 -6.37 -11.01
C TYR A 101 -3.60 -6.24 -11.42
N GLU A 102 -4.10 -7.09 -12.32
CA GLU A 102 -5.51 -7.04 -12.74
C GLU A 102 -6.44 -7.28 -11.53
N THR A 103 -6.16 -8.27 -10.69
CA THR A 103 -6.97 -8.55 -9.50
C THR A 103 -6.77 -7.51 -8.40
N SER A 104 -5.53 -7.18 -8.05
CA SER A 104 -5.21 -6.27 -6.95
C SER A 104 -5.67 -4.84 -7.20
N ILE A 105 -5.68 -4.38 -8.45
CA ILE A 105 -6.22 -3.04 -8.76
C ILE A 105 -7.73 -2.99 -8.49
N LEU A 106 -8.48 -4.01 -8.91
CA LEU A 106 -9.93 -4.09 -8.67
C LEU A 106 -10.25 -4.14 -7.17
N GLU A 107 -9.49 -4.95 -6.41
CA GLU A 107 -9.63 -5.02 -4.95
C GLU A 107 -9.29 -3.69 -4.27
N ALA A 108 -8.21 -3.04 -4.68
CA ALA A 108 -7.81 -1.74 -4.13
C ALA A 108 -8.87 -0.66 -4.41
N ASP A 109 -9.44 -0.64 -5.62
CA ASP A 109 -10.50 0.29 -5.99
C ASP A 109 -11.77 0.05 -5.17
N GLN A 110 -12.15 -1.20 -4.94
CA GLN A 110 -13.28 -1.54 -4.08
C GLN A 110 -13.05 -1.07 -2.63
N ARG A 111 -11.92 -1.45 -2.03
CA ARG A 111 -11.58 -1.08 -0.65
C ARG A 111 -11.50 0.44 -0.46
N PHE A 112 -10.92 1.16 -1.42
CA PHE A 112 -10.86 2.62 -1.35
C PHE A 112 -12.24 3.25 -1.51
N THR A 113 -13.11 2.69 -2.35
CA THR A 113 -14.51 3.12 -2.46
C THR A 113 -15.25 3.00 -1.13
N GLU A 114 -15.06 1.87 -0.45
CA GLU A 114 -15.68 1.60 0.87
C GLU A 114 -15.14 2.56 1.93
N HIS A 115 -13.83 2.78 2.00
CA HIS A 115 -13.20 3.79 2.86
C HIS A 115 -13.84 5.17 2.67
N LEU A 116 -13.89 5.65 1.43
CA LEU A 116 -14.45 6.98 1.10
C LEU A 116 -15.94 7.11 1.44
N LYS A 117 -16.72 6.01 1.37
CA LYS A 117 -18.12 6.00 1.83
C LYS A 117 -18.19 6.13 3.35
N GLY A 118 -17.33 5.41 4.08
CA GLY A 118 -17.21 5.51 5.53
C GLY A 118 -16.94 6.94 6.01
N LEU A 119 -16.01 7.66 5.36
CA LEU A 119 -15.71 9.06 5.69
C LEU A 119 -16.91 10.00 5.47
N LYS A 120 -17.71 9.77 4.43
CA LYS A 120 -18.89 10.60 4.13
C LYS A 120 -20.01 10.40 5.15
N GLY A 121 -20.10 9.21 5.77
CA GLY A 121 -21.10 8.90 6.80
C GLY A 121 -20.79 9.48 8.18
N GLN A 122 -19.56 9.97 8.41
CA GLN A 122 -19.13 10.58 9.67
C GLN A 122 -19.32 12.11 9.70
N ARG A 123 -20.03 12.66 8.71
CA ARG A 123 -20.14 14.10 8.44
C ARG A 123 -21.48 14.69 8.84
#